data_AF-A0A1I0E070-F1
#
_entry.id   AF-A0A1I0E070-F1
#
_cell.length_a   1.000
_cell.length_b   1.000
_cell.length_c   1.000
_cell.angle_alpha   90.00
_cell.angle_beta   90.00
_cell.angle_gamma   90.00
#
_symmetry.space_group_name_H-M   'P 1'
#
loop_
_entity.id
_entity.type
_entity.pdbx_description
1 polymer ?
#
loop_
_entity_poly.entity_id
_entity_poly.type
_entity_poly.pdbx_seq_one_letter_code
_entity_poly.pdbx_strand_id
1 'polypeptide(L)'
;MLKMDLSVSDQLREKEDAIERCLDKIEKARIILGRWEDEYVFREKPIAEAAIKFGSVRGPKTAHQRQSFKWFHEYENIKQFVRIANDYVTEVKELLEKCIIDEELKE
;
A
#
# COMPACT_ATOMS: atom_id res chain seq x y z
N MET A 1 6.82 -30.64 -28.34
CA MET A 1 7.00 -29.76 -27.17
C MET A 1 6.06 -30.28 -26.08
N LEU A 2 6.53 -31.26 -25.29
CA LEU A 2 5.71 -31.85 -24.22
C LEU A 2 5.64 -30.87 -23.05
N LYS A 3 4.42 -30.52 -22.64
CA LYS A 3 4.19 -29.99 -21.30
C LYS A 3 4.57 -31.12 -20.34
N MET A 4 5.65 -30.93 -19.58
CA MET A 4 5.92 -31.78 -18.42
C MET A 4 4.84 -31.48 -17.39
N ASP A 5 3.91 -32.41 -17.22
CA ASP A 5 3.01 -32.39 -16.07
C ASP A 5 3.87 -32.59 -14.81
N LEU A 6 4.03 -31.51 -14.05
CA LEU A 6 4.64 -31.53 -12.72
C LEU A 6 3.88 -32.53 -11.86
N SER A 7 4.60 -33.29 -11.03
CA SER A 7 3.95 -34.17 -10.06
C SER A 7 3.07 -33.34 -9.12
N VAL A 8 2.02 -33.93 -8.55
CA VAL A 8 1.12 -33.23 -7.61
C VAL A 8 1.91 -32.59 -6.46
N SER A 9 2.99 -33.24 -6.02
CA SER A 9 3.92 -32.70 -5.00
C SER A 9 4.66 -31.45 -5.49
N ASP A 10 5.13 -31.43 -6.73
CA ASP A 10 5.83 -30.27 -7.28
C ASP A 10 4.88 -29.09 -7.50
N GLN A 11 3.63 -29.36 -7.89
CA GLN A 11 2.58 -28.33 -8.03
C GLN A 11 2.18 -27.74 -6.67
N LEU A 12 2.10 -28.57 -5.63
CA LEU A 12 1.81 -28.10 -4.27
C LEU A 12 2.93 -27.19 -3.76
N ARG A 13 4.19 -27.62 -3.89
CA ARG A 13 5.34 -26.82 -3.49
C ARG A 13 5.43 -25.49 -4.25
N GLU A 14 5.14 -25.49 -5.55
CA GLU A 14 5.16 -24.25 -6.34
C GLU A 14 4.08 -23.25 -5.89
N LYS A 15 2.92 -23.75 -5.44
CA LYS A 15 1.85 -22.93 -4.85
C LYS A 15 2.26 -22.38 -3.49
N GLU A 16 2.80 -23.21 -2.60
CA GLU A 16 3.30 -22.78 -1.29
C GLU A 16 4.35 -21.66 -1.45
N ASP A 17 5.35 -21.87 -2.32
CA ASP A 17 6.36 -20.87 -2.66
C ASP A 17 5.73 -19.58 -3.21
N ALA A 18 4.67 -19.69 -4.03
CA ALA A 18 3.96 -18.53 -4.57
C ALA A 18 3.19 -17.76 -3.48
N ILE A 19 2.56 -18.47 -2.55
CA ILE A 19 1.83 -17.89 -1.41
C ILE A 19 2.80 -17.18 -0.48
N GLU A 20 3.91 -17.81 -0.09
CA GLU A 20 4.93 -17.19 0.76
C GLU A 20 5.49 -15.91 0.13
N ARG A 21 5.79 -15.92 -1.18
CA ARG A 21 6.24 -14.73 -1.91
C ARG A 21 5.18 -13.63 -1.97
N CYS A 22 3.91 -13.96 -2.03
CA CYS A 22 2.82 -13.00 -1.94
C CYS A 22 2.74 -12.39 -0.54
N LEU A 23 2.82 -13.20 0.51
CA LEU A 23 2.80 -12.73 1.90
C LEU A 23 3.96 -11.78 2.22
N ASP A 24 5.18 -12.09 1.75
CA ASP A 24 6.35 -11.19 1.91
C ASP A 24 6.14 -9.84 1.21
N LYS A 25 5.57 -9.83 0.00
CA LYS A 25 5.26 -8.58 -0.73
C LYS A 25 4.18 -7.76 -0.03
N ILE A 26 3.16 -8.43 0.51
CA ILE A 26 2.06 -7.82 1.28
C ILE A 26 2.61 -7.18 2.55
N GLU A 27 3.49 -7.87 3.28
CA GLU A 27 4.09 -7.32 4.50
C GLU A 27 4.93 -6.07 4.18
N LYS A 28 5.73 -6.11 3.11
CA LYS A 28 6.47 -4.93 2.63
C LYS A 28 5.54 -3.78 2.26
N ALA A 29 4.44 -4.05 1.57
CA ALA A 29 3.44 -3.03 1.24
C ALA A 29 2.83 -2.43 2.51
N ARG A 30 2.46 -3.27 3.50
CA ARG A 30 1.92 -2.84 4.79
C ARG A 30 2.88 -1.93 5.55
N ILE A 31 4.18 -2.24 5.57
CA ILE A 31 5.20 -1.39 6.20
C ILE A 31 5.28 -0.01 5.53
N ILE A 32 5.29 0.04 4.19
CA ILE A 32 5.35 1.30 3.44
C ILE A 32 4.09 2.14 3.69
N LEU A 33 2.91 1.51 3.65
CA LEU A 33 1.64 2.19 3.86
C LEU A 33 1.49 2.67 5.30
N GLY A 34 1.88 1.87 6.29
CA GLY A 34 1.91 2.29 7.70
C GLY A 34 2.80 3.51 7.91
N ARG A 35 3.98 3.56 7.27
CA ARG A 35 4.84 4.74 7.29
C ARG A 35 4.15 5.97 6.66
N TRP A 36 3.42 5.80 5.58
CA TRP A 36 2.64 6.89 4.98
C TRP A 36 1.48 7.31 5.88
N GLU A 37 0.81 6.41 6.57
CA GLU A 37 -0.16 6.81 7.59
C GLU A 37 0.49 7.62 8.71
N ASP A 38 1.64 7.21 9.23
CA ASP A 38 2.33 7.98 10.27
C ASP A 38 2.74 9.38 9.79
N GLU A 39 3.27 9.48 8.57
CA GLU A 39 3.73 10.74 7.98
C GLU A 39 2.58 11.67 7.60
N TYR A 40 1.48 11.13 7.06
CA TYR A 40 0.38 11.92 6.53
C TYR A 40 -0.85 11.98 7.46
N VAL A 41 -1.06 11.07 8.40
CA VAL A 41 -2.28 11.03 9.24
C VAL A 41 -2.08 11.64 10.62
N PHE A 42 -0.85 11.59 11.18
CA PHE A 42 -0.60 11.99 12.58
C PHE A 42 0.32 13.21 12.78
N ARG A 43 1.03 13.68 11.74
CA ARG A 43 1.79 14.94 11.82
C ARG A 43 0.90 16.08 11.36
N GLU A 44 0.35 16.81 12.34
CA GLU A 44 -0.43 18.06 12.21
C GLU A 44 -1.09 18.31 10.86
N LYS A 45 -2.43 18.19 10.82
CA LYS A 45 -3.23 18.58 9.65
C LYS A 45 -2.73 19.93 9.16
N PRO A 46 -2.34 20.05 7.89
CA PRO A 46 -1.67 21.26 7.47
C PRO A 46 -2.64 22.44 7.61
N ILE A 47 -2.11 23.58 8.07
CA ILE A 47 -2.93 24.73 8.47
C ILE A 47 -3.32 25.52 7.23
N ALA A 48 -4.63 25.71 7.01
CA ALA A 48 -5.18 26.44 5.86
C ALA A 48 -4.62 27.86 5.73
N GLU A 49 -4.42 28.55 6.85
CA GLU A 49 -3.86 29.90 6.88
C GLU A 49 -2.41 29.94 6.38
N ALA A 50 -1.60 28.90 6.68
CA ALA A 50 -0.25 28.77 6.17
C ALA A 50 -0.24 28.55 4.65
N ALA A 51 -1.16 27.72 4.13
CA ALA A 51 -1.31 27.47 2.70
C ALA A 51 -1.85 28.69 1.93
N ILE A 52 -2.78 29.44 2.52
CA ILE A 52 -3.34 30.68 1.95
C ILE A 52 -2.28 31.79 1.94
N LYS A 53 -1.56 31.97 3.06
CA LYS A 53 -0.46 32.96 3.16
C LYS A 53 0.59 32.70 2.09
N PHE A 54 0.91 31.44 1.86
CA PHE A 54 1.76 31.01 0.75
C PHE A 54 1.16 31.24 -0.64
N GLY A 55 -0.14 30.93 -0.82
CA GLY A 55 -0.91 31.21 -2.03
C GLY A 55 -0.86 32.69 -2.43
N SER A 56 -0.88 33.57 -1.42
CA SER A 56 -1.00 35.03 -1.52
C SER A 56 0.32 35.79 -1.74
N VAL A 57 1.49 35.15 -1.60
CA VAL A 57 2.78 35.81 -1.87
C VAL A 57 2.89 36.11 -3.37
N ARG A 58 3.03 37.39 -3.72
CA ARG A 58 3.23 37.83 -5.11
C ARG A 58 4.70 37.62 -5.52
N GLY A 59 4.92 36.88 -6.60
CA GLY A 59 6.24 36.59 -7.16
C GLY A 59 6.27 35.24 -7.90
N PRO A 60 7.30 34.95 -8.71
CA PRO A 60 7.44 33.65 -9.35
C PRO A 60 7.61 32.55 -8.28
N LYS A 61 6.67 31.61 -8.25
CA LYS A 61 6.73 30.48 -7.32
C LYS A 61 7.79 29.46 -7.79
N THR A 62 8.57 28.90 -6.87
CA THR A 62 9.49 27.81 -7.20
C THR A 62 8.74 26.49 -7.44
N ALA A 63 9.41 25.47 -7.96
CA ALA A 63 8.80 24.15 -8.17
C ALA A 63 8.37 23.49 -6.84
N HIS A 64 9.27 23.51 -5.84
CA HIS A 64 9.01 23.00 -4.48
C HIS A 64 7.78 23.67 -3.84
N GLN A 65 7.66 24.96 -4.11
CA GLN A 65 6.57 25.79 -3.66
C GLN A 65 5.21 25.35 -4.21
N ARG A 66 5.10 25.10 -5.52
CA ARG A 66 3.87 24.58 -6.13
C ARG A 66 3.52 23.18 -5.61
N GLN A 67 4.53 22.33 -5.41
CA GLN A 67 4.33 20.96 -4.94
C GLN A 67 3.77 20.90 -3.51
N SER A 68 4.28 21.75 -2.63
CA SER A 68 3.79 21.85 -1.24
C SER A 68 2.31 22.28 -1.17
N PHE A 69 1.92 23.25 -2.00
CA PHE A 69 0.52 23.69 -2.11
C PHE A 69 -0.40 22.59 -2.68
N LYS A 70 0.08 21.83 -3.67
CA LYS A 70 -0.66 20.69 -4.22
C LYS A 70 -0.90 19.62 -3.14
N TRP A 71 0.15 19.23 -2.41
CA TRP A 71 0.05 18.25 -1.32
C TRP A 71 -0.90 18.69 -0.20
N PHE A 72 -0.95 19.99 0.11
CA PHE A 72 -1.95 20.54 1.03
C PHE A 72 -3.39 20.24 0.59
N HIS A 73 -3.70 20.55 -0.68
CA HIS A 73 -5.05 20.38 -1.22
C HIS A 73 -5.43 18.91 -1.43
N GLU A 74 -4.44 18.07 -1.72
CA GLU A 74 -4.65 16.64 -1.94
C GLU A 74 -4.53 15.82 -0.65
N TYR A 75 -4.25 16.45 0.50
CA TYR A 75 -3.98 15.79 1.77
C TYR A 75 -5.06 14.75 2.16
N GLU A 76 -6.34 15.12 2.09
CA GLU A 76 -7.44 14.20 2.41
C GLU A 76 -7.56 13.06 1.38
N ASN A 77 -7.26 13.32 0.11
CA ASN A 77 -7.25 12.29 -0.93
C ASN A 77 -6.09 11.32 -0.74
N ILE A 78 -4.89 11.82 -0.43
CA ILE A 78 -3.71 11.01 -0.12
C ILE A 78 -4.02 10.11 1.07
N LYS A 79 -4.59 10.67 2.14
CA LYS A 79 -5.02 9.90 3.31
C LYS A 79 -6.04 8.81 2.97
N GLN A 80 -7.02 9.11 2.12
CA GLN A 80 -7.98 8.11 1.65
C GLN A 80 -7.31 7.01 0.80
N PHE A 81 -6.41 7.38 -0.11
CA PHE A 81 -5.69 6.40 -0.92
C PHE A 81 -4.83 5.45 -0.08
N VAL A 82 -4.13 5.98 0.93
CA VAL A 82 -3.32 5.15 1.84
C VAL A 82 -4.21 4.17 2.60
N ARG A 83 -5.36 4.62 3.11
CA ARG A 83 -6.34 3.74 3.80
C ARG A 83 -6.87 2.65 2.89
N ILE A 84 -7.34 3.01 1.70
CA ILE A 84 -7.84 2.04 0.71
C ILE A 84 -6.76 1.01 0.39
N ALA A 85 -5.52 1.45 0.17
CA ALA A 85 -4.41 0.54 -0.09
C ALA A 85 -4.14 -0.39 1.11
N ASN A 86 -4.24 0.09 2.35
CA ASN A 86 -4.11 -0.73 3.55
C ASN A 86 -5.24 -1.76 3.68
N ASP A 87 -6.48 -1.37 3.39
CA ASP A 87 -7.64 -2.27 3.39
C ASP A 87 -7.41 -3.41 2.37
N TYR A 88 -7.02 -3.08 1.14
CA TYR A 88 -6.70 -4.08 0.11
C TYR A 88 -5.57 -5.03 0.53
N VAL A 89 -4.48 -4.50 1.11
CA VAL A 89 -3.36 -5.33 1.57
C VAL A 89 -3.80 -6.28 2.70
N THR A 90 -4.64 -5.80 3.61
CA THR A 90 -5.19 -6.62 4.70
C THR A 90 -6.11 -7.71 4.16
N GLU A 91 -7.03 -7.37 3.27
CA GLU A 91 -7.98 -8.32 2.70
C GLU A 91 -7.29 -9.42 1.87
N VAL A 92 -6.27 -9.06 1.08
CA VAL A 92 -5.47 -10.05 0.34
C VAL A 92 -4.68 -10.95 1.29
N LYS A 93 -4.15 -10.43 2.39
CA LYS A 93 -3.46 -11.23 3.41
C LYS A 93 -4.40 -12.27 4.01
N GLU A 94 -5.59 -11.85 4.44
CA GLU A 94 -6.60 -12.75 5.01
C GLU A 94 -7.06 -13.83 4.03
N LEU A 95 -7.19 -13.50 2.74
CA LEU A 95 -7.53 -14.47 1.70
C LEU A 95 -6.42 -15.51 1.51
N LEU A 96 -5.15 -15.08 1.50
CA LEU A 96 -4.02 -16.01 1.37
C LEU A 96 -3.88 -16.90 2.60
N GLU A 97 -4.04 -16.36 3.81
CA GLU A 97 -4.04 -17.14 5.05
C GLU A 97 -5.15 -18.21 5.06
N LYS A 98 -6.36 -17.88 4.57
CA LYS A 98 -7.44 -18.85 4.41
C LYS A 98 -7.10 -19.95 3.40
N CYS A 99 -6.45 -19.62 2.28
CA CYS A 99 -6.03 -20.62 1.31
C CYS A 99 -5.05 -21.64 1.89
N ILE A 100 -4.14 -21.21 2.78
CA ILE A 100 -3.20 -22.10 3.47
C ILE A 100 -3.96 -23.04 4.42
N ILE A 101 -4.85 -22.48 5.26
CA ILE A 101 -5.62 -23.26 6.26
C ILE A 101 -6.54 -24.30 5.59
N ASP A 102 -7.19 -23.93 4.48
CA ASP A 102 -8.08 -24.84 3.73
C ASP A 102 -7.31 -25.96 2.99
N GLU A 103 -6.01 -25.79 2.73
CA GLU A 103 -5.14 -26.85 2.21
C GLU A 103 -4.69 -27.79 3.34
N GLU A 104 -4.31 -27.26 4.51
CA GLU A 104 -3.94 -28.07 5.70
C GLU A 104 -5.10 -28.93 6.24
N LEU A 105 -6.36 -28.49 6.11
CA LEU A 105 -7.54 -29.25 6.54
C LEU A 105 -7.99 -30.35 5.57
N LYS A 106 -7.40 -30.44 4.37
CA LYS A 106 -7.71 -31.45 3.35
C LYS A 106 -6.70 -32.60 3.30
N GLU A 107 -5.57 -32.48 3.98
CA GLU A 107 -4.61 -33.56 4.25
C GLU A 107 -5.03 -34.39 5.48
#